data_AF-A0A510K814-F1
#
_entry.id   AF-A0A510K814-F1
#
_cell.length_a   1.000
_cell.length_b   1.000
_cell.length_c   1.000
_cell.angle_alpha   90.00
_cell.angle_beta   90.00
_cell.angle_gamma   90.00
#
_symmetry.space_group_name_H-M   'P 1'
#
loop_
_entity.id
_entity.type
_entity.pdbx_description
1 polymer ?
#
loop_
_entity_poly.entity_id
_entity_poly.type
_entity_poly.pdbx_seq_one_letter_code
_entity_poly.pdbx_strand_id
1 'polypeptide(L)'
;MDDKKLMILEEKLKNELSEDKINYINKYKLKLNDKRQWMTTKNNVPERVYFSHNFILKNTILEVIFRKYQLCYAKLKYFRKNLDKFSYFKYDSKLGFIETEFWDIEFFCHKKSGKYIDLRYLQQITEIEVFLEFVNWLESL
;
A
#
# COMPACT_ATOMS: atom_id res chain seq x y z
N MET A 1 21.41 19.31 -4.26
CA MET A 1 21.69 19.28 -2.80
C MET A 1 22.78 18.25 -2.58
N ASP A 2 23.74 18.50 -1.69
CA ASP A 2 24.81 17.53 -1.38
C ASP A 2 24.23 16.24 -0.79
N ASP A 3 24.78 15.07 -1.14
CA ASP A 3 24.25 13.75 -0.76
C ASP A 3 24.19 13.58 0.77
N LYS A 4 25.20 14.09 1.49
CA LYS A 4 25.22 14.05 2.95
C LYS A 4 24.05 14.85 3.56
N LYS A 5 23.70 15.99 2.96
CA LYS A 5 22.55 16.79 3.41
C LYS A 5 21.22 16.08 3.14
N LEU A 6 21.12 15.36 2.01
CA LEU A 6 19.94 14.57 1.66
C LEU A 6 19.73 13.42 2.65
N MET A 7 20.80 12.72 3.06
CA MET A 7 20.73 11.64 4.06
C MET A 7 20.25 12.16 5.42
N ILE A 8 20.83 13.26 5.91
CA ILE A 8 20.41 13.89 7.18
C ILE A 8 18.94 14.33 7.12
N LEU A 9 18.50 14.85 5.97
CA LEU A 9 17.09 15.24 5.78
C LEU A 9 16.18 14.01 5.77
N GLU A 10 16.59 12.92 5.09
CA GLU A 10 15.82 11.68 5.05
C GLU A 10 15.58 11.11 6.44
N GLU A 11 16.62 11.04 7.29
CA GLU A 11 16.51 10.58 8.68
C GLU A 11 15.54 11.44 9.48
N LYS A 12 15.68 12.78 9.39
CA LYS A 12 14.77 13.72 10.07
C LYS A 12 13.32 13.49 9.66
N LEU A 13 13.06 13.33 8.36
CA LEU A 13 11.71 13.11 7.85
C LEU A 13 11.16 11.73 8.22
N LYS A 14 11.98 10.69 8.31
CA LYS A 14 11.54 9.36 8.78
C LYS A 14 11.05 9.41 10.23
N ASN A 15 11.67 10.23 11.08
CA ASN A 15 11.25 10.39 12.47
C ASN A 15 9.85 11.02 12.64
N GLU A 16 9.28 11.62 11.59
CA GLU A 16 7.91 12.15 11.59
C GLU A 16 6.86 11.09 11.24
N LEU A 17 7.28 9.90 10.82
CA LEU A 17 6.41 8.85 10.30
C LEU A 17 6.21 7.73 11.33
N SER A 18 5.05 7.05 11.25
CA SER A 18 4.80 5.84 12.03
C SER A 18 5.67 4.68 11.58
N GLU A 19 5.82 3.66 12.44
CA GLU A 19 6.59 2.45 12.15
C GLU A 19 6.12 1.76 10.86
N ASP A 20 4.82 1.56 10.67
CA ASP A 20 4.23 1.03 9.42
C ASP A 20 4.72 1.76 8.16
N LYS A 21 4.77 3.10 8.22
CA LYS A 21 5.20 3.93 7.09
C LYS A 21 6.70 3.79 6.85
N ILE A 22 7.50 3.69 7.91
CA ILE A 22 8.94 3.44 7.83
C ILE A 22 9.20 2.05 7.25
N ASN A 23 8.50 1.02 7.73
CA ASN A 23 8.58 -0.36 7.23
C ASN A 23 8.23 -0.44 5.75
N TYR A 24 7.18 0.26 5.33
CA TYR A 24 6.81 0.37 3.93
C TYR A 24 7.92 1.04 3.08
N ILE A 25 8.48 2.17 3.55
CA ILE A 25 9.60 2.85 2.89
C ILE A 25 10.79 1.90 2.72
N ASN A 26 11.12 1.15 3.77
CA ASN A 26 12.23 0.21 3.79
C ASN A 26 12.00 -0.99 2.85
N LYS A 27 10.80 -1.60 2.85
CA LYS A 27 10.42 -2.71 1.94
C LYS A 27 10.70 -2.35 0.48
N TYR A 28 10.31 -1.15 0.07
CA TYR A 28 10.47 -0.69 -1.31
C TYR A 28 11.79 0.04 -1.56
N LYS A 29 12.67 0.11 -0.56
CA LYS A 29 13.97 0.81 -0.61
C LYS A 29 13.81 2.22 -1.17
N LEU A 30 12.79 2.95 -0.71
CA LEU A 30 12.51 4.30 -1.18
C LEU A 30 13.56 5.25 -0.61
N LYS A 31 14.06 6.15 -1.47
CA LYS A 31 14.99 7.22 -1.13
C LYS A 31 14.31 8.57 -1.31
N LEU A 32 14.69 9.54 -0.49
CA LEU A 32 14.23 10.91 -0.64
C LEU A 32 14.98 11.59 -1.79
N ASN A 33 14.30 12.39 -2.61
CA ASN A 33 14.94 13.31 -3.56
C ASN A 33 14.98 14.76 -3.05
N ASP A 34 15.61 15.65 -3.82
CA ASP A 34 15.71 17.08 -3.54
C ASP A 34 14.36 17.80 -3.45
N LYS A 35 13.33 17.28 -4.12
CA LYS A 35 11.92 17.73 -4.06
C LYS A 35 11.14 17.16 -2.88
N ARG A 36 11.80 16.47 -1.93
CA ARG A 36 11.18 15.78 -0.78
C ARG A 36 10.14 14.75 -1.21
N GLN A 37 10.43 14.00 -2.26
CA GLN A 37 9.60 12.90 -2.74
C GLN A 37 10.32 11.58 -2.52
N TRP A 38 9.56 10.57 -2.12
CA TRP A 38 10.05 9.21 -1.97
C TRP A 38 10.01 8.52 -3.32
N MET A 39 11.17 8.06 -3.78
CA MET A 39 11.35 7.44 -5.09
C MET A 39 12.20 6.17 -5.01
N THR A 40 12.12 5.35 -6.05
CA THR A 40 12.95 4.15 -6.18
C THR A 40 13.75 4.19 -7.48
N THR A 41 14.95 3.63 -7.44
CA THR A 41 15.86 3.40 -8.57
C THR A 41 16.06 1.90 -8.85
N LYS A 42 15.21 1.04 -8.25
CA LYS A 42 15.35 -0.42 -8.33
C LYS A 42 15.36 -0.91 -9.79
N ASN A 43 16.04 -2.02 -10.06
CA ASN A 43 15.99 -2.79 -11.32
C ASN A 43 16.47 -2.07 -12.59
N ASN A 44 17.35 -1.07 -12.49
CA ASN A 44 17.82 -0.28 -13.65
C ASN A 44 16.68 0.35 -14.46
N VAL A 45 15.50 0.54 -13.85
CA VAL A 45 14.40 1.26 -14.48
C VAL A 45 14.50 2.76 -14.18
N PRO A 46 13.88 3.62 -15.01
CA PRO A 46 13.81 5.05 -14.71
C PRO A 46 13.29 5.32 -13.32
N GLU A 47 13.76 6.41 -12.73
CA GLU A 47 13.34 6.85 -11.41
C GLU A 47 11.82 6.94 -11.33
N ARG A 48 11.23 6.25 -10.35
CA ARG A 48 9.78 6.30 -10.11
C ARG A 48 9.50 6.92 -8.78
N VAL A 49 8.83 8.07 -8.81
CA VAL A 49 8.27 8.71 -7.63
C VAL A 49 7.04 7.93 -7.16
N TYR A 50 7.04 7.53 -5.89
CA TYR A 50 5.88 6.90 -5.26
C TYR A 50 4.93 7.98 -4.73
N PHE A 51 5.44 8.90 -3.92
CA PHE A 51 4.68 10.00 -3.32
C PHE A 51 5.59 11.08 -2.72
N SER A 52 5.06 12.29 -2.55
CA SER A 52 5.72 13.34 -1.76
C SER A 52 5.77 12.98 -0.27
N HIS A 53 6.75 13.48 0.47
CA HIS A 53 6.79 13.33 1.92
C HIS A 53 5.51 13.86 2.61
N ASN A 54 5.02 15.03 2.18
CA ASN A 54 3.75 15.59 2.69
C ASN A 54 2.54 14.65 2.51
N PHE A 55 2.55 13.78 1.49
CA PHE A 55 1.45 12.83 1.27
C PHE A 55 1.49 11.73 2.33
N ILE A 56 2.64 11.09 2.54
CA ILE A 56 2.77 10.02 3.54
C ILE A 56 2.64 10.56 4.96
N LEU A 57 3.04 11.81 5.21
CA LEU A 57 2.83 12.46 6.50
C LEU A 57 1.33 12.62 6.82
N LYS A 58 0.55 13.16 5.87
CA LYS A 58 -0.88 13.50 6.07
C LYS A 58 -1.86 12.33 5.96
N ASN A 59 -1.45 11.20 5.39
CA ASN A 59 -2.33 10.06 5.16
C ASN A 59 -1.94 8.86 6.03
N THR A 60 -2.84 7.89 6.17
CA THR A 60 -2.56 6.63 6.87
C THR A 60 -1.86 5.65 5.94
N ILE A 61 -1.41 4.52 6.49
CA ILE A 61 -0.79 3.46 5.69
C ILE A 61 -1.76 2.87 4.66
N LEU A 62 -3.08 2.88 4.92
CA LEU A 62 -4.12 2.44 3.97
C LEU A 62 -4.04 3.23 2.66
N GLU A 63 -3.98 4.57 2.71
CA GLU A 63 -3.88 5.38 1.49
C GLU A 63 -2.55 5.20 0.77
N VAL A 64 -1.46 4.94 1.51
CA VAL A 64 -0.15 4.65 0.94
C VAL A 64 -0.21 3.34 0.12
N ILE A 65 -0.81 2.30 0.68
CA ILE A 65 -1.05 1.02 -0.01
C ILE A 65 -1.97 1.24 -1.21
N PHE A 66 -3.09 1.92 -1.05
CA PHE A 66 -4.05 2.15 -2.13
C PHE A 66 -3.45 2.96 -3.28
N ARG A 67 -2.57 3.92 -2.97
CA ARG A 67 -1.80 4.66 -3.98
C ARG A 67 -0.84 3.76 -4.76
N LYS A 68 -0.18 2.80 -4.09
CA LYS A 68 0.70 1.82 -4.75
C LYS A 68 -0.04 0.97 -5.76
N TYR A 69 -1.20 0.43 -5.36
CA TYR A 69 -2.04 -0.44 -6.19
C TYR A 69 -3.02 0.34 -7.08
N GLN A 70 -2.94 1.67 -7.10
CA GLN A 70 -3.79 2.55 -7.90
C GLN A 70 -5.30 2.31 -7.70
N LEU A 71 -5.70 2.00 -6.46
CA LEU A 71 -7.09 1.74 -6.13
C LEU A 71 -7.87 3.06 -6.04
N CYS A 72 -9.05 3.09 -6.67
CA CYS A 72 -9.90 4.28 -6.72
C CYS A 72 -10.49 4.63 -5.34
N TYR A 73 -10.99 5.87 -5.22
CA TYR A 73 -11.54 6.39 -3.98
C TYR A 73 -12.74 5.60 -3.44
N ALA A 74 -13.57 5.03 -4.32
CA ALA A 74 -14.71 4.21 -3.89
C ALA A 74 -14.26 2.97 -3.11
N LYS A 75 -13.21 2.28 -3.57
CA LYS A 75 -12.61 1.15 -2.85
C LYS A 75 -12.02 1.59 -1.54
N LEU A 76 -11.28 2.71 -1.52
CA LEU A 76 -10.71 3.26 -0.29
C LEU A 76 -11.80 3.51 0.77
N LYS A 77 -12.90 4.12 0.36
CA LYS A 77 -14.05 4.41 1.22
C LYS A 77 -14.70 3.14 1.77
N TYR A 78 -14.83 2.10 0.94
CA TYR A 78 -15.36 0.81 1.36
C TYR A 78 -14.46 0.14 2.39
N PHE A 79 -13.18 -0.07 2.05
CA PHE A 79 -12.25 -0.79 2.92
C PHE A 79 -12.06 -0.05 4.24
N ARG A 80 -11.93 1.28 4.25
CA ARG A 80 -11.81 2.08 5.48
C ARG A 80 -12.94 1.79 6.50
N LYS A 81 -14.14 1.45 6.02
CA LYS A 81 -15.31 1.14 6.89
C LYS A 81 -15.45 -0.34 7.25
N ASN A 82 -14.76 -1.24 6.55
CA ASN A 82 -14.98 -2.69 6.63
C ASN A 82 -13.68 -3.47 6.86
N LEU A 83 -12.57 -2.81 7.24
CA LEU A 83 -11.27 -3.46 7.43
C LEU A 83 -11.33 -4.61 8.45
N ASP A 84 -12.20 -4.51 9.44
CA ASP A 84 -12.46 -5.53 10.45
C ASP A 84 -12.92 -6.87 9.86
N LYS A 85 -13.50 -6.87 8.65
CA LYS A 85 -13.92 -8.07 7.92
C LYS A 85 -12.79 -8.77 7.16
N PHE A 86 -11.59 -8.19 7.12
CA PHE A 86 -10.48 -8.72 6.34
C PHE A 86 -9.28 -9.05 7.22
N SER A 87 -8.61 -10.14 6.86
CA SER A 87 -7.25 -10.46 7.31
C SER A 87 -6.26 -10.14 6.19
N TYR A 88 -4.97 -10.08 6.54
CA TYR A 88 -3.94 -9.45 5.73
C TYR A 88 -2.90 -10.48 5.29
N PHE A 89 -2.69 -10.59 3.98
CA PHE A 89 -1.83 -11.65 3.43
C PHE A 89 -0.89 -11.14 2.35
N LYS A 90 0.21 -11.86 2.18
CA LYS A 90 1.10 -11.82 1.02
C LYS A 90 1.33 -13.23 0.50
N TYR A 91 1.83 -13.35 -0.72
CA TYR A 91 2.10 -14.64 -1.34
C TYR A 91 3.61 -14.92 -1.43
N ASP A 92 4.01 -16.10 -0.98
CA ASP A 92 5.34 -16.65 -1.14
C ASP A 92 5.25 -17.93 -1.99
N SER A 93 6.16 -18.11 -2.95
CA SER A 93 6.09 -19.24 -3.88
C SER A 93 6.32 -20.60 -3.22
N LYS A 94 6.97 -20.64 -2.06
CA LYS A 94 7.26 -21.88 -1.32
C LYS A 94 6.24 -22.13 -0.22
N LEU A 95 5.81 -21.09 0.48
CA LEU A 95 4.93 -21.19 1.65
C LEU A 95 3.45 -20.92 1.33
N GLY A 96 3.14 -20.39 0.15
CA GLY A 96 1.79 -20.00 -0.23
C GLY A 96 1.38 -18.66 0.39
N PHE A 97 0.12 -18.55 0.82
CA PHE A 97 -0.38 -17.34 1.49
C PHE A 97 0.13 -17.28 2.94
N ILE A 98 0.84 -16.21 3.26
CA ILE A 98 1.38 -15.96 4.60
C ILE A 98 0.66 -14.74 5.17
N GLU A 99 0.15 -14.87 6.40
CA GLU A 99 -0.42 -13.75 7.13
C GLU A 99 0.66 -12.69 7.39
N THR A 100 0.28 -11.42 7.32
CA THR A 100 1.24 -10.33 7.41
C THR A 100 0.63 -9.10 8.06
N GLU A 101 1.48 -8.14 8.42
CA GLU A 101 1.02 -6.88 8.97
C GLU A 101 0.37 -6.02 7.89
N PHE A 102 -0.49 -5.10 8.32
CA PHE A 102 -1.29 -4.30 7.40
C PHE A 102 -0.44 -3.49 6.40
N TRP A 103 0.75 -3.03 6.81
CA TRP A 103 1.65 -2.27 5.95
C TRP A 103 2.27 -3.08 4.80
N ASP A 104 2.29 -4.42 4.91
CA ASP A 104 2.97 -5.34 3.99
C ASP A 104 2.01 -6.07 3.03
N ILE A 105 0.73 -5.72 3.03
CA ILE A 105 -0.30 -6.48 2.32
C ILE A 105 -0.17 -6.47 0.79
N GLU A 106 -0.53 -7.62 0.22
CA GLU A 106 -0.71 -7.83 -1.22
C GLU A 106 -2.07 -8.47 -1.52
N PHE A 107 -2.68 -9.09 -0.52
CA PHE A 107 -3.99 -9.72 -0.57
C PHE A 107 -4.80 -9.40 0.69
N PHE A 108 -6.10 -9.16 0.52
CA PHE A 108 -7.06 -9.26 1.61
C PHE A 108 -7.64 -10.68 1.64
N CYS A 109 -7.84 -11.25 2.82
CA CYS A 109 -8.65 -12.45 2.99
C CYS A 109 -9.96 -12.07 3.66
N HIS A 110 -11.10 -12.23 2.98
CA HIS A 110 -12.40 -11.93 3.54
C HIS A 110 -12.76 -13.00 4.59
N LYS A 111 -12.80 -12.61 5.87
CA LYS A 111 -12.85 -13.54 7.02
C LYS A 111 -14.03 -14.50 6.97
N LYS A 112 -15.20 -14.03 6.55
CA LYS A 112 -16.41 -14.86 6.47
C LYS A 112 -16.30 -15.93 5.37
N SER A 113 -15.91 -15.52 4.17
CA SER A 113 -15.89 -16.41 3.00
C SER A 113 -14.58 -17.20 2.80
N GLY A 114 -13.51 -16.82 3.50
CA GLY A 114 -12.15 -17.35 3.29
C GLY A 114 -11.52 -17.02 1.94
N LYS A 115 -12.12 -16.12 1.14
CA LYS A 115 -11.61 -15.76 -0.19
C LYS A 115 -10.46 -14.76 -0.11
N TYR A 116 -9.38 -15.08 -0.80
CA TYR A 116 -8.24 -14.18 -1.02
C TYR A 116 -8.53 -13.25 -2.20
N ILE A 117 -8.24 -11.97 -2.01
CA ILE A 117 -8.54 -10.89 -2.92
C ILE A 117 -7.23 -10.17 -3.21
N ASP A 118 -6.71 -10.34 -4.42
CA ASP A 118 -5.50 -9.67 -4.86
C ASP A 118 -5.75 -8.17 -5.04
N LEU A 119 -4.90 -7.33 -4.45
CA LEU A 119 -5.01 -5.88 -4.62
C LEU A 119 -4.82 -5.43 -6.08
N ARG A 120 -4.09 -6.21 -6.89
CA ARG A 120 -3.94 -5.99 -8.34
C ARG A 120 -5.20 -6.38 -9.10
N TYR A 121 -5.94 -7.40 -8.64
CA TYR A 121 -7.25 -7.71 -9.21
C TYR A 121 -8.25 -6.59 -8.90
N LEU A 122 -8.26 -6.07 -7.67
CA LEU A 122 -9.11 -4.92 -7.32
C LEU A 122 -8.81 -3.67 -8.17
N GLN A 123 -7.56 -3.49 -8.60
CA GLN A 123 -7.20 -2.41 -9.52
C GLN A 123 -7.93 -2.55 -10.88
N GLN A 124 -8.12 -3.78 -11.37
CA GLN A 124 -8.73 -4.05 -12.67
C GLN A 124 -10.24 -3.76 -12.72
N ILE A 125 -10.91 -3.74 -11.57
CA ILE A 125 -12.34 -3.41 -11.47
C ILE A 125 -12.49 -1.89 -11.61
N THR A 126 -12.75 -1.37 -12.79
CA THR A 126 -12.89 0.08 -13.02
C THR A 126 -14.29 0.60 -12.67
N GLU A 127 -15.31 -0.21 -12.96
CA GLU A 127 -16.72 0.15 -12.78
C GLU A 127 -17.18 -0.03 -11.33
N ILE A 128 -17.93 0.94 -10.82
CA ILE A 128 -18.40 0.94 -9.42
C ILE A 128 -19.46 -0.15 -9.19
N GLU A 129 -20.33 -0.38 -10.16
CA GLU A 129 -21.37 -1.41 -10.12
C GLU A 129 -20.73 -2.80 -9.97
N VAL A 130 -19.71 -3.10 -10.78
CA VAL A 130 -18.96 -4.37 -10.72
C VAL A 130 -18.27 -4.54 -9.37
N PHE A 131 -17.72 -3.45 -8.80
CA PHE A 131 -17.14 -3.51 -7.46
C PHE A 131 -18.17 -3.79 -6.37
N LEU A 132 -19.36 -3.17 -6.46
CA LEU A 132 -20.45 -3.40 -5.50
C LEU A 132 -21.02 -4.83 -5.61
N GLU A 133 -21.20 -5.34 -6.82
CA GLU A 133 -21.60 -6.74 -7.05
C GLU A 133 -20.58 -7.72 -6.48
N PHE A 134 -19.29 -7.47 -6.71
CA PHE A 134 -18.21 -8.28 -6.13
C PHE A 134 -18.25 -8.31 -4.60
N VAL A 135 -18.45 -7.15 -3.97
CA VAL A 135 -18.59 -7.05 -2.51
C VAL A 135 -19.83 -7.79 -2.02
N ASN A 136 -20.99 -7.59 -2.67
CA ASN A 136 -22.23 -8.26 -2.28
C ASN A 136 -22.10 -9.78 -2.39
N TRP A 137 -21.47 -10.26 -3.45
CA TRP A 137 -21.15 -11.67 -3.63
C TRP A 137 -20.29 -12.20 -2.48
N LEU A 138 -19.20 -11.51 -2.12
CA LEU A 138 -18.34 -11.91 -1.00
C LEU A 138 -19.09 -12.02 0.34
N GLU A 139 -20.02 -11.10 0.60
CA GLU A 139 -20.83 -11.05 1.83
C GLU A 139 -21.95 -12.10 1.85
N SER A 140 -22.36 -12.59 0.67
CA SER A 140 -23.39 -13.63 0.52
C SER A 140 -22.87 -15.06 0.76
N LEU A 141 -21.55 -15.26 0.64
CA LEU A 141 -20.86 -16.51 0.99
C LEU A 141 -20.81 -16.70 2.51
#